data_AF-A0A968HNJ7-F1
#
_entry.id   AF-A0A968HNJ7-F1
#
_cell.length_a   1.000
_cell.length_b   1.000
_cell.length_c   1.000
_cell.angle_alpha   90.00
_cell.angle_beta   90.00
_cell.angle_gamma   90.00
#
_symmetry.space_group_name_H-M   'P 1'
#
loop_
_entity.id
_entity.type
_entity.pdbx_description
1 polymer ?
#
loop_
_entity_poly.entity_id
_entity_poly.type
_entity_poly.pdbx_seq_one_letter_code
_entity_poly.pdbx_strand_id
1 'polypeptide(L)'
;MFSKILVALDHSETALVVFNQAVELAKATDAHLMLLHILSTDDQDAPEVPTTFPSMYYYPGLSATSIEMYQKQWETYKQTASDILKTQVEAAQLAGVAV
;
A
#
# COMPACT_ATOMS: atom_id res chain seq x y z
N MET A 1 -21.09 8.60 18.76
CA MET A 1 -21.36 7.97 17.46
C MET A 1 -20.10 8.07 16.62
N PHE A 2 -19.68 6.99 15.93
CA PHE A 2 -18.45 6.99 15.15
C PHE A 2 -18.68 7.70 13.82
N SER A 3 -17.98 8.81 13.59
CA SER A 3 -18.10 9.62 12.37
C SER A 3 -16.96 9.37 11.38
N LYS A 4 -15.96 8.56 11.77
CA LYS A 4 -14.80 8.22 10.95
C LYS A 4 -14.43 6.76 11.13
N ILE A 5 -14.10 6.09 10.03
CA ILE A 5 -13.66 4.69 10.00
C ILE A 5 -12.34 4.64 9.25
N LEU A 6 -11.27 4.21 9.93
CA LEU A 6 -9.97 3.97 9.31
C LEU A 6 -9.91 2.54 8.78
N VAL A 7 -9.63 2.38 7.49
CA VAL A 7 -9.48 1.10 6.82
C VAL A 7 -8.03 0.96 6.38
N ALA A 8 -7.32 0.00 6.98
CA ALA A 8 -6.00 -0.41 6.53
C ALA A 8 -6.15 -1.38 5.37
N LEU A 9 -5.46 -1.08 4.26
CA LEU A 9 -5.47 -1.87 3.04
C LEU A 9 -4.05 -2.35 2.77
N ASP A 10 -3.91 -3.63 2.48
CA ASP A 10 -2.73 -4.26 1.89
C ASP A 10 -3.13 -4.88 0.54
N HIS A 11 -2.25 -5.66 -0.09
CA HIS A 11 -2.55 -6.35 -1.35
C HIS A 11 -3.30 -7.68 -1.16
N SER A 12 -3.76 -7.99 0.06
CA SER A 12 -4.47 -9.24 0.33
C SER A 12 -5.93 -9.19 -0.10
N GLU A 13 -6.48 -10.34 -0.46
CA GLU A 13 -7.92 -10.49 -0.70
C GLU A 13 -8.75 -10.13 0.55
N THR A 14 -8.17 -10.33 1.74
CA THR A 14 -8.83 -10.02 3.02
C THR A 14 -9.05 -8.53 3.17
N ALA A 15 -8.08 -7.69 2.77
CA ALA A 15 -8.24 -6.24 2.81
C ALA A 15 -9.42 -5.75 1.95
N LEU A 16 -9.68 -6.39 0.80
CA LEU A 16 -10.84 -6.04 -0.03
C LEU A 16 -12.17 -6.40 0.65
N VAL A 17 -12.23 -7.52 1.36
CA VAL A 17 -13.41 -7.90 2.16
C VAL A 17 -13.66 -6.88 3.27
N VAL A 18 -12.60 -6.49 3.99
CA VAL A 18 -12.67 -5.48 5.06
C VAL A 18 -13.12 -4.13 4.50
N PHE A 19 -12.60 -3.71 3.35
CA PHE A 19 -13.01 -2.49 2.66
C PHE A 19 -14.51 -2.47 2.36
N ASN A 20 -15.04 -3.53 1.75
CA ASN A 20 -16.46 -3.62 1.41
C ASN A 20 -17.34 -3.54 2.66
N GLN A 21 -16.94 -4.20 3.75
CA GLN A 21 -17.66 -4.15 5.02
C GLN A 21 -17.62 -2.75 5.65
N ALA A 22 -16.50 -2.04 5.52
CA ALA A 22 -16.36 -0.67 6.00
C ALA A 22 -17.23 0.31 5.19
N VAL A 23 -17.34 0.13 3.87
CA VAL A 23 -18.25 0.90 3.01
C VAL A 23 -19.70 0.71 3.44
N GLU A 24 -20.15 -0.53 3.64
CA GLU A 24 -21.49 -0.85 4.16
C GLU A 24 -21.75 -0.18 5.51
N LEU A 25 -20.78 -0.26 6.42
CA LEU A 25 -20.89 0.37 7.74
C LEU A 25 -20.98 1.90 7.63
N ALA A 26 -20.13 2.51 6.80
CA ALA A 26 -20.10 3.95 6.59
C ALA A 26 -21.42 4.48 6.03
N LYS A 27 -22.05 3.75 5.09
CA LYS A 27 -23.40 4.07 4.58
C LYS A 27 -24.45 4.02 5.68
N ALA A 28 -24.42 2.97 6.50
CA ALA A 28 -25.41 2.79 7.56
C ALA A 28 -25.29 3.82 8.69
N THR A 29 -24.10 4.40 8.87
CA THR A 29 -23.81 5.32 9.99
C THR A 29 -23.53 6.75 9.57
N ASP A 30 -23.56 7.07 8.28
CA ASP A 30 -23.13 8.37 7.72
C ASP A 30 -21.71 8.76 8.18
N ALA A 31 -20.80 7.77 8.17
CA ALA A 31 -19.42 7.97 8.58
C ALA A 31 -18.50 8.23 7.38
N HIS A 32 -17.41 8.97 7.62
CA HIS A 32 -16.35 9.17 6.65
C HIS A 32 -15.36 8.01 6.70
N LEU A 33 -14.98 7.48 5.54
CA LEU A 33 -13.87 6.54 5.45
C LEU A 33 -12.54 7.28 5.44
N MET A 34 -11.51 6.64 5.98
CA MET A 34 -10.12 7.03 5.82
C MET A 34 -9.39 5.80 5.35
N LEU A 35 -8.68 5.89 4.23
CA LEU A 35 -7.95 4.75 3.66
C LEU A 35 -6.45 4.92 3.92
N LEU A 36 -5.80 3.82 4.32
CA LEU A 36 -4.38 3.79 4.65
C LEU A 36 -3.73 2.53 4.08
N HIS A 37 -2.56 2.68 3.46
CA HIS A 37 -1.67 1.57 3.15
C HIS A 37 -0.32 1.83 3.81
N ILE A 38 0.29 0.80 4.39
CA ILE A 38 1.58 0.89 5.07
C ILE A 38 2.61 0.16 4.20
N LEU A 39 3.60 0.92 3.72
CA LEU A 39 4.75 0.32 3.03
C LEU A 39 5.62 -0.41 4.06
N SER A 40 5.70 -1.73 3.93
CA SER A 40 6.47 -2.58 4.84
C SER A 40 7.45 -3.45 4.05
N THR A 41 8.62 -3.74 4.62
CA THR A 41 9.55 -4.73 4.07
C THR A 41 9.04 -6.17 4.22
N ASP A 42 8.07 -6.37 5.11
CA ASP A 42 7.46 -7.68 5.39
C ASP A 42 6.26 -7.97 4.49
N ASP A 43 5.89 -7.02 3.63
CA ASP A 43 4.81 -7.20 2.66
C ASP A 43 5.26 -8.13 1.53
N GLN A 44 4.36 -8.94 0.98
CA GLN A 44 4.74 -9.94 -0.03
C GLN A 44 5.30 -9.31 -1.30
N ASP A 45 4.83 -8.11 -1.63
CA ASP A 45 5.26 -7.36 -2.82
C ASP A 45 6.37 -6.35 -2.53
N ALA A 46 6.90 -6.34 -1.30
CA ALA A 46 7.99 -5.47 -0.93
C ALA A 46 9.26 -5.86 -1.71
N PRO A 47 10.02 -4.89 -2.25
CA PRO A 47 11.29 -5.19 -2.88
C PRO A 47 12.24 -5.89 -1.90
N GLU A 48 12.78 -7.03 -2.32
CA GLU A 48 13.77 -7.74 -1.51
C GLU A 48 15.06 -6.94 -1.39
N VAL A 49 15.55 -6.84 -0.16
CA VAL A 49 16.85 -6.28 0.17
C VAL A 49 17.92 -7.06 -0.61
N PRO A 50 18.71 -6.41 -1.50
CA PRO A 50 19.73 -7.12 -2.28
C PRO A 50 20.66 -7.90 -1.35
N THR A 51 20.76 -9.22 -1.54
CA THR A 51 21.62 -10.09 -0.71
C THR A 51 23.10 -9.72 -0.81
N THR A 52 23.47 -8.98 -1.86
CA THR A 52 24.78 -8.38 -2.06
C THR A 52 24.78 -6.89 -1.72
N PHE A 53 24.51 -6.53 -0.45
CA PHE A 53 25.05 -5.27 0.06
C PHE A 53 26.57 -5.45 0.19
N PRO A 54 27.40 -4.76 -0.61
CA PRO A 54 28.84 -4.95 -0.57
C PRO A 54 29.38 -4.12 0.58
N SER A 55 29.13 -4.60 1.79
CA SER A 55 29.90 -4.18 2.96
C SER A 55 31.22 -4.96 3.08
N MET A 56 31.58 -5.84 2.14
CA MET A 56 32.79 -6.66 2.32
C MET A 56 33.55 -7.20 1.08
N TYR A 57 33.17 -6.93 -0.18
CA TYR A 57 33.90 -7.50 -1.34
C TYR A 57 34.09 -6.52 -2.51
N TYR A 58 35.33 -6.03 -2.64
CA TYR A 58 36.17 -5.66 -3.82
C TYR A 58 35.60 -5.07 -5.15
N TYR A 59 34.29 -4.92 -5.38
CA TYR A 59 33.73 -4.44 -6.67
C TYR A 59 32.69 -3.31 -6.52
N PRO A 60 33.12 -2.02 -6.56
CA PRO A 60 32.24 -0.86 -6.40
C PRO A 60 31.20 -0.65 -7.52
N GLY A 61 31.41 -1.24 -8.71
CA GLY A 61 30.50 -1.03 -9.86
C GLY A 61 29.20 -1.82 -9.78
N LEU A 62 29.25 -3.05 -9.28
CA LEU A 62 28.07 -3.92 -9.11
C LEU A 62 27.15 -3.43 -7.98
N SER A 63 27.72 -2.70 -7.01
CA SER A 63 26.96 -2.13 -5.90
C SER A 63 26.03 -1.00 -6.32
N ALA A 64 26.49 -0.11 -7.20
CA ALA A 64 25.72 1.05 -7.63
C ALA A 64 24.47 0.64 -8.43
N THR A 65 24.63 -0.23 -9.43
CA THR A 65 23.51 -0.72 -10.24
C THR A 65 22.48 -1.52 -9.42
N SER A 66 22.94 -2.33 -8.46
CA SER A 66 22.04 -3.10 -7.58
C SER A 66 21.22 -2.19 -6.67
N ILE A 67 21.84 -1.12 -6.15
CA ILE A 67 21.16 -0.11 -5.33
C ILE A 67 20.16 0.70 -6.17
N GLU A 68 20.53 1.13 -7.37
CA GLU A 68 19.64 1.86 -8.28
C GLU A 68 18.42 1.01 -8.69
N MET A 69 18.63 -0.27 -8.98
CA MET A 69 17.54 -1.20 -9.31
C MET A 69 16.60 -1.40 -8.12
N TYR A 70 17.15 -1.59 -6.92
CA TYR A 70 16.37 -1.71 -5.69
C TYR A 70 15.54 -0.44 -5.41
N GLN A 71 16.13 0.75 -5.58
CA GLN A 71 15.42 2.02 -5.46
C GLN A 71 14.26 2.10 -6.46
N LYS A 72 14.49 1.69 -7.72
CA LYS A 72 13.44 1.69 -8.75
C LYS A 72 12.29 0.73 -8.41
N GLN A 73 12.60 -0.43 -7.83
CA GLN A 73 11.58 -1.37 -7.34
C GLN A 73 10.75 -0.76 -6.20
N TRP A 74 11.39 -0.04 -5.27
CA TRP A 74 10.68 0.69 -4.21
C TRP A 74 9.77 1.80 -4.73
N GLU A 75 10.21 2.55 -5.73
CA GLU A 75 9.36 3.55 -6.37
C GLU A 75 8.15 2.91 -7.05
N THR A 76 8.33 1.74 -7.68
CA THR A 76 7.23 0.98 -8.29
C THR A 76 6.26 0.46 -7.24
N TYR A 77 6.75 -0.16 -6.17
CA TYR A 77 5.93 -0.65 -5.06
C TYR A 77 5.09 0.46 -4.42
N LYS A 78 5.71 1.62 -4.13
CA LYS A 78 5.02 2.81 -3.62
C LYS A 78 3.96 3.33 -4.58
N GLN A 79 4.23 3.32 -5.89
CA GLN A 79 3.27 3.75 -6.89
C GLN A 79 2.07 2.79 -6.94
N THR A 80 2.31 1.48 -6.94
CA THR A 80 1.26 0.46 -6.90
C THR A 80 0.37 0.61 -5.66
N ALA A 81 0.97 0.77 -4.48
CA ALA A 81 0.24 1.03 -3.24
C ALA A 81 -0.62 2.30 -3.33
N SER A 82 -0.07 3.37 -3.90
CA SER A 82 -0.81 4.62 -4.10
C SER A 82 -1.98 4.45 -5.07
N ASP A 83 -1.81 3.67 -6.13
CA ASP A 83 -2.84 3.49 -7.15
C ASP A 83 -3.99 2.64 -6.63
N ILE A 84 -3.71 1.62 -5.81
CA ILE A 84 -4.74 0.86 -5.10
C ILE A 84 -5.56 1.77 -4.19
N LEU A 85 -4.91 2.65 -3.41
CA LEU A 85 -5.63 3.61 -2.58
C LEU A 85 -6.57 4.49 -3.43
N LYS A 86 -6.10 5.02 -4.57
CA LYS A 86 -6.95 5.82 -5.48
C LYS A 86 -8.14 5.02 -6.00
N THR A 87 -7.94 3.79 -6.44
CA THR A 87 -9.03 2.92 -6.91
C THR A 87 -10.07 2.69 -5.81
N GLN A 88 -9.65 2.48 -4.56
CA GLN A 88 -10.59 2.30 -3.46
C GLN A 88 -11.28 3.60 -3.03
N VAL A 89 -10.61 4.75 -3.13
CA VAL A 89 -11.26 6.08 -2.97
C VAL A 89 -12.38 6.24 -3.99
N GLU A 90 -12.10 5.99 -5.27
CA GLU A 90 -13.09 6.09 -6.35
C GLU A 90 -14.26 5.13 -6.12
N ALA A 91 -13.99 3.88 -5.73
CA ALA A 91 -15.02 2.88 -5.45
C ALA A 91 -15.94 3.31 -4.28
N ALA A 92 -15.39 3.84 -3.20
CA ALA A 92 -16.16 4.34 -2.07
C ALA A 92 -16.99 5.58 -2.44
N GLN A 93 -16.43 6.51 -3.22
CA GLN A 93 -17.14 7.70 -3.70
C GLN A 93 -18.30 7.32 -4.64
N LEU A 94 -18.09 6.37 -5.55
CA LEU A 94 -19.15 5.82 -6.41
C LEU A 94 -20.26 5.11 -5.61
N ALA A 95 -19.90 4.53 -4.46
CA ALA A 95 -20.84 3.97 -3.52
C ALA A 95 -21.58 5.03 -2.68
N GLY A 96 -21.29 6.33 -2.85
CA GLY A 96 -21.93 7.41 -2.11
C GLY A 96 -21.37 7.64 -0.71
N VAL A 97 -20.17 7.12 -0.42
CA VAL A 97 -19.49 7.28 0.87
C VAL A 97 -18.43 8.37 0.77
N ALA A 98 -18.36 9.25 1.77
CA ALA A 98 -17.32 10.25 1.85
C ALA A 98 -15.99 9.64 2.32
N VAL A 99 -14.89 10.03 1.67
CA VAL A 99 -13.51 9.59 1.95
C VAL A 99 -12.60 10.79 2.12
#